data_AF-A0AA36EXB4-F1
#
_entry.id   AF-A0AA36EXB4-F1
#
_cell.length_a   1.000
_cell.length_b   1.000
_cell.length_c   1.000
_cell.angle_alpha   90.00
_cell.angle_beta   90.00
_cell.angle_gamma   90.00
#
_symmetry.space_group_name_H-M   'P 1'
#
loop_
_entity.id
_entity.type
_entity.pdbx_description
1 polymer ?
#
loop_
_entity_poly.entity_id
_entity_poly.type
_entity_poly.pdbx_seq_one_letter_code
_entity_poly.pdbx_strand_id
1 'polypeptide(L)'
;MNENLVLNKSKNLEIIKNCTDILKEHFPQIPLASSLGNHDLFPDAQCPIATDVPNLYFKKLAEEWLTADLIETFSKNGYYFMATKDPDLYIVNLNTLLYYNRNKLIKPNQNPDPNGQFTWLQNVLEKVRKEKKKVFVIGHIPPGLLRSGKTWLYKEYNEKLTKILQNYSDVIIAGFFGHEHEDSFKVIHRPTKDLRNNNGVPIFVAPALTPWVYDYNRNPAVRLVRYNVTSKQLLQITQYYVNLPKANEKGQVLLELEYVMPKSYDLDDLSAAALLKLRNRMQTDDKLFKQYLQNIFRSVEFYPQIDEMLVSYHLDLQASFLHSLFIAEVNKVIQHIRRKRLKRRVFSMEGLLMEGLFSLDEVDHVAFSVIETEIDIAGTAKCKYLYELILLASAPIQVEGLEEFPIFDLIRLKTQESLICEYPIPRNIVDRDITL
;
A
#
# COMPACT_ATOMS: atom_id res chain seq x y z
N MET A 1 20.95 -27.89 13.95
CA MET A 1 20.15 -28.02 15.18
C MET A 1 18.70 -27.76 14.81
N ASN A 2 17.92 -28.82 14.61
CA ASN A 2 16.46 -28.73 14.49
C ASN A 2 15.88 -29.19 15.82
N GLU A 3 15.93 -28.33 16.83
CA GLU A 3 14.96 -28.44 17.91
C GLU A 3 13.63 -27.98 17.33
N ASN A 4 12.59 -28.82 17.42
CA ASN A 4 11.24 -28.45 17.02
C ASN A 4 10.81 -27.23 17.85
N LEU A 5 10.96 -26.03 17.29
CA LEU A 5 10.53 -24.78 17.90
C LEU A 5 9.01 -24.81 18.04
N VAL A 6 8.51 -25.13 19.23
CA VAL A 6 7.09 -25.07 19.55
C VAL A 6 6.73 -23.61 19.84
N LEU A 7 6.17 -22.93 18.84
CA LEU A 7 5.65 -21.57 19.02
C LEU A 7 4.50 -21.59 20.03
N ASN A 8 4.55 -20.68 20.99
CA ASN A 8 3.52 -20.44 21.99
C ASN A 8 3.71 -19.03 22.60
N LYS A 9 2.75 -18.57 23.41
CA LYS A 9 2.81 -17.25 24.06
C LYS A 9 4.10 -17.03 24.87
N SER A 10 4.57 -18.06 25.60
CA SER A 10 5.79 -17.94 26.40
C SER A 10 7.02 -17.74 25.51
N LYS A 11 7.11 -18.47 24.39
CA LYS A 11 8.23 -18.33 23.46
C LYS A 11 8.24 -16.97 22.76
N ASN A 12 7.07 -16.44 22.40
CA ASN A 12 6.97 -15.08 21.85
C ASN A 12 7.48 -14.04 22.86
N LEU A 13 7.08 -14.12 24.13
CA LEU A 13 7.57 -13.22 25.18
C LEU A 13 9.09 -13.31 25.33
N GLU A 14 9.65 -14.52 25.33
CA GLU A 14 11.11 -14.73 25.42
C GLU A 14 11.86 -14.07 24.26
N ILE A 15 11.36 -14.24 23.02
CA ILE A 15 11.98 -13.66 21.82
C ILE A 15 11.90 -12.13 21.86
N ILE A 16 10.72 -11.57 22.18
CA ILE A 16 10.51 -10.12 22.24
C ILE A 16 11.36 -9.52 23.35
N LYS A 17 11.45 -10.18 24.50
CA LYS A 17 12.32 -9.78 25.59
C LYS A 17 13.78 -9.75 25.16
N ASN A 18 14.29 -10.80 24.52
CA ASN A 18 15.66 -10.86 24.03
C ASN A 18 15.98 -9.69 23.07
N CYS A 19 15.13 -9.49 22.06
CA CYS A 19 15.28 -8.35 21.13
C CYS A 19 15.27 -7.00 21.85
N THR A 20 14.40 -6.84 22.84
CA THR A 20 14.27 -5.61 23.62
C THR A 20 15.48 -5.36 24.52
N ASP A 21 16.00 -6.41 25.16
CA ASP A 21 17.18 -6.35 26.02
C ASP A 21 18.40 -5.89 25.21
N ILE A 22 18.62 -6.45 24.01
CA ILE A 22 19.69 -6.03 23.09
C ILE A 22 19.57 -4.54 22.74
N LEU A 23 18.36 -4.06 22.42
CA LEU A 23 18.14 -2.64 22.11
C LEU A 23 18.41 -1.74 23.32
N LYS A 24 17.97 -2.14 24.51
CA LYS A 24 18.19 -1.38 25.75
C LYS A 24 19.66 -1.37 26.18
N GLU A 25 20.39 -2.46 25.96
CA GLU A 25 21.82 -2.55 26.24
C GLU A 25 22.61 -1.57 25.37
N HIS A 26 22.33 -1.54 24.07
CA HIS A 26 23.04 -0.66 23.14
C HIS A 26 22.53 0.80 23.14
N PHE A 27 21.27 1.04 23.55
CA PHE A 27 20.64 2.37 23.51
C PHE A 27 19.90 2.73 24.82
N PRO A 28 20.57 2.71 25.99
CA PRO A 28 19.91 2.79 27.30
C PRO A 28 19.19 4.12 27.57
N GLN A 29 19.53 5.19 26.85
CA GLN A 29 18.97 6.53 27.04
C GLN A 29 17.99 6.97 25.94
N ILE A 30 17.72 6.09 24.97
CA ILE A 30 16.83 6.35 23.85
C ILE A 30 15.47 5.71 24.17
N PRO A 31 14.40 6.50 24.32
CA PRO A 31 13.06 5.95 24.50
C PRO A 31 12.66 5.09 23.30
N LEU A 32 12.12 3.90 23.58
CA LEU A 32 11.62 2.97 22.59
C LEU A 32 10.11 3.17 22.40
N ALA A 33 9.70 3.46 21.17
CA ALA A 33 8.29 3.46 20.77
C ALA A 33 8.04 2.23 19.91
N SER A 34 7.37 1.23 20.50
CA SER A 34 7.14 -0.08 19.89
C SER A 34 5.68 -0.30 19.48
N SER A 35 5.47 -1.07 18.41
CA SER A 35 4.16 -1.49 17.90
C SER A 35 4.09 -3.02 17.84
N LEU A 36 2.92 -3.60 18.13
CA LEU A 36 2.70 -5.04 18.00
C LEU A 36 2.64 -5.48 16.54
N GLY A 37 3.47 -6.44 16.18
CA GLY A 37 3.40 -7.20 14.94
C GLY A 37 2.44 -8.39 15.00
N ASN A 38 1.99 -8.87 13.84
CA ASN A 38 1.06 -10.00 13.81
C ASN A 38 1.68 -11.31 14.32
N HIS A 39 3.00 -11.45 14.22
CA HIS A 39 3.74 -12.60 14.76
C HIS A 39 4.08 -12.48 16.26
N ASP A 40 3.83 -11.33 16.89
CA ASP A 40 4.07 -11.14 18.33
C ASP A 40 2.98 -11.82 19.17
N LEU A 41 1.93 -12.31 18.53
CA LEU A 41 0.80 -13.01 19.15
C LEU A 41 0.84 -14.50 18.86
N PHE A 42 0.22 -15.27 19.76
CA PHE A 42 -0.02 -16.69 19.55
C PHE A 42 -1.47 -17.06 19.91
N PRO A 43 -2.25 -17.64 18.98
CA PRO A 43 -1.93 -17.85 17.56
C PRO A 43 -1.66 -16.54 16.80
N ASP A 44 -0.98 -16.63 15.66
CA ASP A 44 -0.56 -15.44 14.89
C ASP A 44 -1.78 -14.61 14.43
N ALA A 45 -1.59 -13.29 14.36
CA ALA A 45 -2.59 -12.30 13.96
C ALA A 45 -3.86 -12.21 14.84
N GLN A 46 -4.09 -13.13 15.78
CA GLN A 46 -5.33 -13.20 16.57
C GLN A 46 -5.28 -12.23 17.76
N CYS A 47 -5.35 -10.93 17.48
CA CYS A 47 -5.41 -9.89 18.50
C CYS A 47 -6.79 -9.86 19.17
N PRO A 48 -6.87 -10.07 20.51
CA PRO A 48 -8.14 -10.08 21.22
C PRO A 48 -8.76 -8.68 21.32
N ILE A 49 -10.08 -8.65 21.45
CA ILE A 49 -10.84 -7.45 21.84
C ILE A 49 -10.64 -7.23 23.34
N ALA A 50 -10.50 -5.97 23.74
CA ALA A 50 -10.36 -5.56 25.13
C ALA A 50 -11.58 -5.95 25.95
N THR A 51 -11.34 -6.31 27.21
CA THR A 51 -12.36 -6.46 28.24
C THR A 51 -12.14 -5.39 29.32
N ASP A 52 -12.93 -5.42 30.39
CA ASP A 52 -12.73 -4.52 31.52
C ASP A 52 -11.43 -4.81 32.28
N VAL A 53 -10.86 -6.01 32.11
CA VAL A 53 -9.62 -6.43 32.76
C VAL A 53 -8.44 -6.32 31.77
N PRO A 54 -7.30 -5.72 32.17
CA PRO A 54 -6.10 -5.68 31.34
C PRO A 54 -5.66 -7.07 30.89
N ASN A 55 -5.23 -7.17 29.62
CA ASN A 55 -4.71 -8.41 29.08
C ASN A 55 -3.31 -8.68 29.67
N LEU A 56 -3.17 -9.76 30.44
CA LEU A 56 -1.91 -10.11 31.11
C LEU A 56 -0.74 -10.31 30.12
N TYR A 57 -1.01 -10.81 28.92
CA TYR A 57 0.01 -10.97 27.88
C TYR A 57 0.49 -9.61 27.36
N PHE A 58 -0.43 -8.68 27.10
CA PHE A 58 -0.08 -7.30 26.70
C PHE A 58 0.64 -6.55 27.83
N LYS A 59 0.25 -6.81 29.09
CA LYS A 59 0.94 -6.26 30.24
C LYS A 59 2.40 -6.69 30.30
N LYS A 60 2.67 -8.00 30.18
CA LYS A 60 4.04 -8.52 30.13
C LYS A 60 4.84 -7.90 28.99
N LEU A 61 4.26 -7.80 27.80
CA LEU A 61 4.91 -7.13 26.66
C LEU A 61 5.22 -5.66 26.96
N ALA A 62 4.26 -4.91 27.53
CA ALA A 62 4.46 -3.51 27.88
C ALA A 62 5.57 -3.31 28.92
N GLU A 63 5.63 -4.19 29.93
CA GLU A 63 6.68 -4.18 30.95
C GLU A 63 8.08 -4.38 30.35
N GLU A 64 8.20 -5.11 29.23
CA GLU A 64 9.49 -5.29 28.56
C GLU A 64 9.98 -4.02 27.84
N TRP A 65 9.14 -3.28 27.12
CA TRP A 65 9.61 -2.22 26.21
C TRP A 65 8.99 -0.83 26.36
N LEU A 66 7.99 -0.64 27.22
CA LEU A 66 7.34 0.66 27.45
C LEU A 66 7.68 1.26 28.82
N THR A 67 7.46 2.57 28.95
CA THR A 67 7.52 3.28 30.22
C THR A 67 6.25 3.01 31.05
N ALA A 68 6.36 3.12 32.38
CA ALA A 68 5.30 2.74 33.32
C ALA A 68 3.95 3.42 33.06
N ASP A 69 3.97 4.68 32.60
CA ASP A 69 2.78 5.47 32.28
C ASP A 69 2.00 4.94 31.06
N LEU A 70 2.64 4.18 30.18
CA LEU A 70 2.00 3.63 28.98
C LEU A 70 1.50 2.20 29.18
N ILE A 71 1.98 1.50 30.23
CA ILE A 71 1.68 0.08 30.48
C ILE A 71 0.18 -0.14 30.62
N GLU A 72 -0.54 0.68 31.38
CA GLU A 72 -1.97 0.47 31.61
C GLU A 72 -2.79 0.55 30.31
N THR A 73 -2.60 1.63 29.55
CA THR A 73 -3.34 1.87 28.30
C THR A 73 -3.05 0.76 27.28
N PHE A 74 -1.77 0.37 27.14
CA PHE A 74 -1.37 -0.69 26.24
C PHE A 74 -1.87 -2.07 26.70
N SER A 75 -1.77 -2.38 28.00
CA SER A 75 -2.23 -3.66 28.55
C SER A 75 -3.71 -3.90 28.28
N LYS A 76 -4.52 -2.84 28.31
CA LYS A 76 -5.95 -2.93 28.01
C LYS A 76 -6.23 -2.99 26.51
N ASN A 77 -5.58 -2.14 25.71
CA ASN A 77 -6.03 -1.87 24.34
C ASN A 77 -5.03 -2.21 23.22
N GLY A 78 -3.74 -2.33 23.54
CA GLY A 78 -2.63 -2.55 22.61
C GLY A 78 -2.14 -1.31 21.85
N TYR A 79 -2.72 -0.14 22.12
CA TYR A 79 -2.33 1.16 21.57
C TYR A 79 -1.96 2.14 22.70
N TYR A 80 -1.24 3.23 22.39
CA TYR A 80 -0.89 4.25 23.37
C TYR A 80 -0.54 5.60 22.73
N PHE A 81 -0.50 6.65 23.56
CA PHE A 81 -0.08 8.00 23.18
C PHE A 81 1.11 8.42 24.04
N MET A 82 2.25 8.68 23.41
CA MET A 82 3.54 8.87 24.07
C MET A 82 4.09 10.28 23.84
N ALA A 83 4.54 10.92 24.92
CA ALA A 83 5.32 12.16 24.84
C ALA A 83 6.76 11.88 24.39
N THR A 84 7.33 12.78 23.59
CA THR A 84 8.74 12.68 23.20
C THR A 84 9.59 13.66 24.00
N LYS A 85 10.92 13.61 23.80
CA LYS A 85 11.83 14.63 24.35
C LYS A 85 11.59 16.02 23.74
N ASP A 86 10.97 16.08 22.56
CA ASP A 86 10.51 17.31 21.94
C ASP A 86 9.10 17.64 22.48
N PRO A 87 8.92 18.75 23.21
CA PRO A 87 7.67 19.06 23.91
C PRO A 87 6.48 19.31 22.99
N ASP A 88 6.74 19.56 21.70
CA ASP A 88 5.73 19.85 20.68
C ASP A 88 5.49 18.67 19.72
N LEU A 89 6.04 17.50 20.07
CA LEU A 89 5.91 16.27 19.30
C LEU A 89 5.48 15.11 20.17
N TYR A 90 4.47 14.39 19.70
CA TYR A 90 4.02 13.13 20.28
C TYR A 90 4.14 11.97 19.30
N ILE A 91 4.11 10.75 19.83
CA ILE A 91 3.97 9.51 19.07
C ILE A 91 2.61 8.90 19.39
N VAL A 92 1.84 8.58 18.36
CA VAL A 92 0.60 7.81 18.44
C VAL A 92 0.89 6.41 17.92
N ASN A 93 0.92 5.42 18.82
CA ASN A 93 1.06 4.02 18.43
C ASN A 93 -0.31 3.38 18.26
N LEU A 94 -0.58 2.86 17.07
CA LEU A 94 -1.81 2.15 16.74
C LEU A 94 -1.63 0.63 16.87
N ASN A 95 -2.63 -0.03 17.44
CA ASN A 95 -2.83 -1.47 17.32
C ASN A 95 -3.56 -1.79 16.02
N THR A 96 -2.82 -1.84 14.91
CA THR A 96 -3.37 -2.17 13.59
C THR A 96 -3.80 -3.63 13.44
N LEU A 97 -3.47 -4.51 14.40
CA LEU A 97 -3.93 -5.91 14.40
C LEU A 97 -5.43 -6.04 14.65
N LEU A 98 -6.03 -5.05 15.31
CA LEU A 98 -7.50 -4.95 15.45
C LEU A 98 -8.19 -4.71 14.10
N TYR A 99 -7.45 -4.23 13.11
CA TYR A 99 -7.98 -3.93 11.78
C TYR A 99 -7.59 -4.97 10.73
N TYR A 100 -6.71 -5.92 11.07
CA TYR A 100 -6.11 -6.84 10.12
C TYR A 100 -7.10 -7.89 9.61
N ASN A 101 -7.16 -8.11 8.30
CA ASN A 101 -8.11 -9.04 7.67
C ASN A 101 -7.86 -10.53 8.00
N ARG A 102 -6.70 -10.86 8.58
CA ARG A 102 -6.38 -12.20 9.11
C ARG A 102 -6.74 -12.38 10.60
N ASN A 103 -7.08 -11.30 11.31
CA ASN A 103 -7.58 -11.42 12.68
C ASN A 103 -9.04 -11.88 12.68
N LYS A 104 -9.28 -13.17 12.94
CA LYS A 104 -10.61 -13.78 12.87
C LYS A 104 -11.46 -13.53 14.11
N LEU A 105 -10.87 -12.96 15.16
CA LEU A 105 -11.59 -12.53 16.36
C LEU A 105 -12.41 -11.26 16.12
N ILE A 106 -12.09 -10.51 15.05
CA ILE A 106 -12.75 -9.27 14.71
C ILE A 106 -13.77 -9.49 13.60
N LYS A 107 -14.98 -8.95 13.78
CA LYS A 107 -16.02 -8.92 12.76
C LYS A 107 -16.43 -7.47 12.54
N PRO A 108 -16.09 -6.82 11.40
CA PRO A 108 -16.37 -5.40 11.15
C PRO A 108 -17.81 -4.97 11.45
N ASN A 109 -18.79 -5.79 11.09
CA ASN A 109 -20.21 -5.49 11.35
C ASN A 109 -20.59 -5.52 12.83
N GLN A 110 -19.86 -6.25 13.68
CA GLN A 110 -20.10 -6.37 15.12
C GLN A 110 -19.15 -5.50 15.94
N ASN A 111 -18.01 -5.12 15.37
CA ASN A 111 -16.96 -4.35 16.04
C ASN A 111 -16.62 -3.09 15.21
N PRO A 112 -17.55 -2.15 15.02
CA PRO A 112 -17.31 -0.98 14.15
C PRO A 112 -16.19 -0.05 14.65
N ASP A 113 -15.80 -0.16 15.92
CA ASP A 113 -14.64 0.50 16.51
C ASP A 113 -13.98 -0.42 17.56
N PRO A 114 -13.16 -1.40 17.14
CA PRO A 114 -12.59 -2.37 18.06
C PRO A 114 -11.68 -1.66 19.07
N ASN A 115 -11.92 -1.94 20.35
CA ASN A 115 -11.29 -1.29 21.51
C ASN A 115 -11.45 0.25 21.54
N GLY A 116 -12.45 0.81 20.83
CA GLY A 116 -12.67 2.25 20.76
C GLY A 116 -11.52 3.04 20.10
N GLN A 117 -10.62 2.35 19.38
CA GLN A 117 -9.37 2.94 18.91
C GLN A 117 -9.57 4.08 17.91
N PHE A 118 -10.58 4.04 17.04
CA PHE A 118 -10.87 5.14 16.11
C PHE A 118 -11.35 6.38 16.85
N THR A 119 -12.25 6.21 17.81
CA THR A 119 -12.76 7.31 18.63
C THR A 119 -11.64 7.90 19.48
N TRP A 120 -10.83 7.05 20.11
CA TRP A 120 -9.64 7.46 20.86
C TRP A 120 -8.65 8.22 19.98
N LEU A 121 -8.33 7.72 18.79
CA LEU A 121 -7.40 8.35 17.86
C LEU A 121 -7.86 9.75 17.48
N GLN A 122 -9.14 9.93 17.16
CA GLN A 122 -9.69 11.25 16.83
C GLN A 122 -9.57 12.20 18.02
N ASN A 123 -9.89 11.75 19.23
CA ASN A 123 -9.78 12.58 20.43
C ASN A 123 -8.33 13.01 20.71
N VAL A 124 -7.37 12.10 20.54
CA VAL A 124 -5.94 12.39 20.70
C VAL A 124 -5.46 13.40 19.65
N LEU A 125 -5.81 13.19 18.37
CA LEU A 125 -5.40 14.09 17.30
C LEU A 125 -6.05 15.47 17.43
N GLU A 126 -7.30 15.55 17.87
CA GLU A 126 -7.99 16.81 18.14
C GLU A 126 -7.38 17.55 19.34
N LYS A 127 -6.97 16.83 20.38
CA LYS A 127 -6.19 17.41 21.49
C LYS A 127 -4.89 18.02 20.98
N VAL A 128 -4.12 17.27 20.20
CA VAL A 128 -2.84 17.74 19.63
C VAL A 128 -3.04 18.97 18.75
N ARG A 129 -4.11 18.99 17.94
CA ARG A 129 -4.49 20.16 17.13
C ARG A 129 -4.77 21.39 17.98
N LYS A 130 -5.57 21.25 19.05
CA LYS A 130 -5.87 22.36 19.97
C LYS A 130 -4.63 22.90 20.66
N GLU A 131 -3.69 22.02 20.98
CA GLU A 131 -2.39 22.37 21.58
C GLU A 131 -1.40 22.94 20.55
N LYS A 132 -1.74 22.97 19.25
CA LYS A 132 -0.87 23.41 18.14
C LYS A 132 0.43 22.59 18.03
N LYS A 133 0.37 21.31 18.41
CA LYS A 133 1.49 20.37 18.38
C LYS A 133 1.38 19.42 17.20
N LYS A 134 2.36 18.53 17.05
CA LYS A 134 2.43 17.57 15.95
C LYS A 134 2.55 16.13 16.44
N VAL A 135 2.21 15.18 15.57
CA VAL A 135 2.40 13.75 15.85
C VAL A 135 3.11 13.00 14.73
N PHE A 136 3.86 11.98 15.13
CA PHE A 136 4.10 10.82 14.28
C PHE A 136 3.09 9.72 14.64
N VAL A 137 2.57 9.05 13.61
CA VAL A 137 1.72 7.87 13.78
C VAL A 137 2.57 6.63 13.49
N ILE A 138 2.56 5.65 14.38
CA ILE A 138 3.25 4.37 14.15
C ILE A 138 2.27 3.22 14.27
N GLY A 139 2.56 2.11 13.58
CA GLY A 139 1.82 0.86 13.68
C GLY A 139 2.52 -0.23 12.88
N HIS A 140 2.09 -1.48 13.01
CA HIS A 140 2.74 -2.55 12.25
C HIS A 140 2.22 -2.65 10.82
N ILE A 141 0.90 -2.75 10.65
CA ILE A 141 0.26 -3.05 9.37
C ILE A 141 -0.20 -1.74 8.72
N PRO A 142 0.37 -1.36 7.56
CA PRO A 142 0.08 -0.07 6.97
C PRO A 142 -1.36 0.01 6.44
N PRO A 143 -2.03 1.17 6.57
CA PRO A 143 -3.25 1.45 5.82
C PRO A 143 -2.95 1.67 4.33
N GLY A 144 -4.01 1.69 3.53
CA GLY A 144 -3.93 1.90 2.10
C GLY A 144 -3.91 0.60 1.31
N LEU A 145 -3.78 0.75 -0.01
CA LEU A 145 -3.80 -0.35 -0.95
C LEU A 145 -2.41 -0.97 -1.09
N LEU A 146 -2.39 -2.28 -1.37
CA LEU A 146 -1.21 -3.07 -1.72
C LEU A 146 -0.98 -3.05 -3.22
N ARG A 147 0.20 -3.50 -3.68
CA ARG A 147 0.49 -3.76 -5.10
C ARG A 147 -0.55 -4.62 -5.82
N SER A 148 -1.36 -5.41 -5.10
CA SER A 148 -2.44 -6.22 -5.66
C SER A 148 -3.83 -5.55 -5.67
N GLY A 149 -3.92 -4.29 -5.21
CA GLY A 149 -5.18 -3.52 -5.09
C GLY A 149 -6.06 -3.96 -3.94
N LYS A 150 -5.59 -4.94 -3.16
CA LYS A 150 -6.19 -5.37 -1.90
C LYS A 150 -5.71 -4.47 -0.76
N THR A 151 -6.28 -4.66 0.41
CA THR A 151 -5.84 -4.02 1.66
C THR A 151 -5.44 -5.12 2.65
N TRP A 152 -4.42 -4.88 3.47
CA TRP A 152 -4.17 -5.74 4.63
C TRP A 152 -5.28 -5.63 5.67
N LEU A 153 -5.81 -4.42 5.84
CA LEU A 153 -6.89 -4.17 6.78
C LEU A 153 -8.23 -4.61 6.18
N TYR A 154 -9.23 -4.93 7.01
CA TYR A 154 -10.61 -4.99 6.54
C TYR A 154 -10.97 -3.68 5.84
N LYS A 155 -11.71 -3.75 4.73
CA LYS A 155 -11.99 -2.61 3.87
C LYS A 155 -12.61 -1.44 4.65
N GLU A 156 -13.58 -1.75 5.50
CA GLU A 156 -14.31 -0.79 6.33
C GLU A 156 -13.37 -0.03 7.29
N TYR A 157 -12.43 -0.75 7.89
CA TYR A 157 -11.44 -0.15 8.79
C TYR A 157 -10.37 0.62 8.02
N ASN A 158 -9.96 0.15 6.85
CA ASN A 158 -9.04 0.87 5.98
C ASN A 158 -9.62 2.23 5.58
N GLU A 159 -10.88 2.26 5.14
CA GLU A 159 -11.59 3.50 4.79
C GLU A 159 -11.75 4.42 5.99
N LYS A 160 -12.13 3.89 7.15
CA LYS A 160 -12.28 4.69 8.38
C LYS A 160 -10.93 5.27 8.85
N LEU A 161 -9.87 4.47 8.88
CA LEU A 161 -8.53 4.91 9.28
C LEU A 161 -8.00 5.97 8.31
N THR A 162 -8.03 5.71 7.01
CA THR A 162 -7.54 6.67 6.00
C THR A 162 -8.31 7.99 6.05
N LYS A 163 -9.62 7.96 6.27
CA LYS A 163 -10.43 9.18 6.46
C LYS A 163 -10.03 9.96 7.71
N ILE A 164 -9.73 9.29 8.82
CA ILE A 164 -9.21 9.95 10.02
C ILE A 164 -7.86 10.60 9.72
N LEU A 165 -6.92 9.86 9.14
CA LEU A 165 -5.59 10.41 8.79
C LEU A 165 -5.69 11.63 7.86
N GLN A 166 -6.57 11.58 6.84
CA GLN A 166 -6.85 12.72 5.96
C GLN A 166 -7.45 13.92 6.70
N ASN A 167 -8.30 13.69 7.68
CA ASN A 167 -8.95 14.77 8.44
C ASN A 167 -8.02 15.45 9.44
N TYR A 168 -6.90 14.82 9.79
CA TYR A 168 -5.91 15.31 10.75
C TYR A 168 -4.52 15.48 10.12
N SER A 169 -4.46 15.62 8.80
CA SER A 169 -3.23 15.80 8.04
C SER A 169 -2.48 17.11 8.36
N ASP A 170 -3.18 18.09 8.93
CA ASP A 170 -2.58 19.32 9.45
C ASP A 170 -1.72 19.10 10.72
N VAL A 171 -1.95 18.02 11.48
CA VAL A 171 -1.19 17.72 12.71
C VAL A 171 -0.30 16.48 12.61
N ILE A 172 -0.61 15.56 11.69
CA ILE A 172 0.19 14.37 11.46
C ILE A 172 1.34 14.72 10.51
N ILE A 173 2.59 14.57 10.97
CA ILE A 173 3.78 14.79 10.14
C ILE A 173 3.96 13.65 9.15
N ALA A 174 3.92 12.42 9.65
CA ALA A 174 4.07 11.19 8.88
C ALA A 174 3.57 9.98 9.65
N GLY A 175 3.25 8.91 8.91
CA GLY A 175 3.03 7.57 9.43
C GLY A 175 4.24 6.67 9.18
N PHE A 176 4.63 5.83 10.14
CA PHE A 176 5.70 4.83 9.99
C PHE A 176 5.17 3.43 10.28
N PHE A 177 5.30 2.53 9.31
CA PHE A 177 4.77 1.17 9.37
C PHE A 177 5.79 0.13 8.88
N GLY A 178 5.47 -1.14 9.08
CA GLY A 178 6.27 -2.28 8.59
C GLY A 178 5.40 -3.29 7.86
N HIS A 179 5.45 -4.55 8.28
CA HIS A 179 4.67 -5.69 7.78
C HIS A 179 4.98 -6.14 6.34
N GLU A 180 5.13 -5.23 5.39
CA GLU A 180 5.33 -5.56 3.97
C GLU A 180 6.76 -6.04 3.66
N HIS A 181 7.72 -5.79 4.56
CA HIS A 181 9.15 -6.08 4.38
C HIS A 181 9.76 -5.39 3.14
N GLU A 182 9.08 -4.35 2.65
CA GLU A 182 9.39 -3.58 1.44
C GLU A 182 9.70 -2.14 1.82
N ASP A 183 10.67 -1.54 1.13
CA ASP A 183 10.90 -0.10 1.23
C ASP A 183 9.91 0.64 0.32
N SER A 184 8.77 1.02 0.87
CA SER A 184 7.72 1.68 0.11
C SER A 184 7.19 2.92 0.82
N PHE A 185 6.50 3.77 0.06
CA PHE A 185 5.72 4.87 0.62
C PHE A 185 4.32 4.92 0.01
N LYS A 186 3.39 5.48 0.77
CA LYS A 186 2.01 5.77 0.37
C LYS A 186 1.70 7.21 0.75
N VAL A 187 0.81 7.86 0.00
CA VAL A 187 0.28 9.17 0.40
C VAL A 187 -1.22 9.03 0.63
N ILE A 188 -1.64 9.24 1.88
CA ILE A 188 -3.05 9.26 2.25
C ILE A 188 -3.54 10.68 2.08
N HIS A 189 -4.25 10.94 0.98
CA HIS A 189 -4.64 12.29 0.61
C HIS A 189 -6.10 12.37 0.14
N ARG A 190 -6.68 13.58 0.22
CA ARG A 190 -7.99 13.83 -0.37
C ARG A 190 -7.85 13.96 -1.89
N PRO A 191 -8.83 13.52 -2.70
CA PRO A 191 -8.83 13.79 -4.12
C PRO A 191 -8.97 15.28 -4.34
N THR A 192 -7.92 15.90 -4.87
CA THR A 192 -7.93 17.31 -5.24
C THR A 192 -7.11 17.48 -6.51
N LYS A 193 -7.57 18.37 -7.39
CA LYS A 193 -6.81 18.79 -8.58
C LYS A 193 -5.64 19.70 -8.20
N ASP A 194 -5.70 20.33 -7.02
CA ASP A 194 -4.63 21.17 -6.49
C ASP A 194 -3.71 20.37 -5.55
N LEU A 195 -2.69 19.75 -6.12
CA LEU A 195 -1.69 18.98 -5.38
C LEU A 195 -0.80 19.86 -4.50
N ARG A 196 -0.71 21.17 -4.75
CA ARG A 196 0.15 22.09 -3.98
C ARG A 196 -0.44 22.39 -2.61
N ASN A 197 -1.77 22.44 -2.51
CA ASN A 197 -2.52 22.62 -1.27
C ASN A 197 -3.03 21.29 -0.67
N ASN A 198 -2.52 20.16 -1.16
CA ASN A 198 -2.97 18.86 -0.69
C ASN A 198 -2.32 18.51 0.65
N ASN A 199 -3.07 18.74 1.74
CA ASN A 199 -2.75 18.28 3.09
C ASN A 199 -2.95 16.76 3.16
N GLY A 200 -2.08 15.99 2.51
CA GLY A 200 -1.99 14.54 2.66
C GLY A 200 -1.10 14.14 3.83
N VAL A 201 -1.17 12.87 4.22
CA VAL A 201 -0.26 12.27 5.18
C VAL A 201 0.70 11.34 4.44
N PRO A 202 2.03 11.60 4.49
CA PRO A 202 3.01 10.65 3.98
C PRO A 202 3.08 9.45 4.92
N ILE A 203 3.03 8.24 4.36
CA ILE A 203 3.15 6.96 5.07
C ILE A 203 4.38 6.27 4.53
N PHE A 204 5.34 6.00 5.39
CA PHE A 204 6.55 5.27 5.05
C PHE A 204 6.47 3.86 5.61
N VAL A 205 6.66 2.87 4.73
CA VAL A 205 6.77 1.46 5.11
C VAL A 205 8.25 1.12 5.11
N ALA A 206 8.75 0.67 6.26
CA ALA A 206 10.13 0.31 6.42
C ALA A 206 10.37 -1.15 5.99
N PRO A 207 11.52 -1.42 5.35
CA PRO A 207 11.94 -2.79 5.11
C PRO A 207 12.24 -3.54 6.41
N ALA A 208 12.30 -4.87 6.33
CA ALA A 208 12.60 -5.71 7.48
C ALA A 208 14.11 -5.96 7.69
N LEU A 209 14.45 -6.30 8.94
CA LEU A 209 15.75 -6.89 9.29
C LEU A 209 15.87 -8.34 8.81
N THR A 210 14.79 -9.11 8.85
CA THR A 210 14.83 -10.48 8.31
C THR A 210 14.98 -10.43 6.79
N PRO A 211 15.86 -11.27 6.21
CA PRO A 211 15.95 -11.39 4.75
C PRO A 211 14.76 -12.16 4.16
N TRP A 212 13.98 -12.83 5.00
CA TRP A 212 12.90 -13.71 4.60
C TRP A 212 11.70 -12.93 4.05
N VAL A 213 11.32 -13.32 2.84
CA VAL A 213 10.06 -12.97 2.17
C VAL A 213 9.63 -14.18 1.35
N TYR A 214 8.32 -14.36 1.13
CA TYR A 214 7.79 -15.53 0.44
C TYR A 214 8.33 -15.72 -0.98
N ASP A 215 8.56 -14.62 -1.72
CA ASP A 215 8.86 -14.70 -3.15
C ASP A 215 10.37 -14.59 -3.44
N TYR A 216 11.07 -13.68 -2.77
CA TYR A 216 12.49 -13.40 -3.00
C TYR A 216 13.20 -12.93 -1.73
N ASN A 217 14.41 -13.43 -1.48
CA ASN A 217 15.23 -12.96 -0.37
C ASN A 217 15.66 -11.50 -0.58
N ARG A 218 15.59 -10.72 0.49
CA ARG A 218 16.01 -9.31 0.50
C ARG A 218 17.14 -9.12 1.49
N ASN A 219 17.95 -8.09 1.31
CA ASN A 219 18.96 -7.76 2.30
C ASN A 219 18.32 -7.21 3.61
N PRO A 220 18.87 -7.55 4.80
CA PRO A 220 18.51 -6.88 6.06
C PRO A 220 18.69 -5.38 5.98
N ALA A 221 17.80 -4.61 6.60
CA ALA A 221 17.90 -3.14 6.56
C ALA A 221 17.36 -2.42 7.79
N VAL A 222 17.89 -1.22 8.00
CA VAL A 222 17.45 -0.26 9.02
C VAL A 222 17.45 1.15 8.41
N ARG A 223 16.59 2.03 8.91
CA ARG A 223 16.54 3.41 8.43
C ARG A 223 16.66 4.43 9.53
N LEU A 224 17.25 5.56 9.17
CA LEU A 224 17.34 6.75 10.00
C LEU A 224 16.46 7.85 9.42
N VAL A 225 15.61 8.42 10.25
CA VAL A 225 14.68 9.49 9.87
C VAL A 225 15.14 10.79 10.53
N ARG A 226 15.24 11.88 9.76
CA ARG A 226 15.59 13.22 10.25
C ARG A 226 14.45 14.19 9.99
N TYR A 227 14.13 15.00 10.98
CA TYR A 227 13.14 16.06 10.90
C TYR A 227 13.68 17.35 11.50
N ASN A 228 13.11 18.48 11.13
CA ASN A 228 13.43 19.78 11.70
C ASN A 228 12.68 19.95 13.04
N VAL A 229 13.40 20.16 14.14
CA VAL A 229 12.79 20.28 15.48
C VAL A 229 11.96 21.55 15.66
N THR A 230 12.10 22.57 14.82
CA THR A 230 11.29 23.79 14.90
C THR A 230 10.06 23.69 14.00
N SER A 231 10.24 23.41 12.70
CA SER A 231 9.12 23.35 11.74
C SER A 231 8.37 22.02 11.77
N LYS A 232 8.94 20.99 12.41
CA LYS A 232 8.49 19.60 12.39
C LYS A 232 8.44 18.95 11.00
N GLN A 233 9.04 19.60 10.00
CA GLN A 233 9.11 19.08 8.64
C GLN A 233 10.04 17.87 8.58
N LEU A 234 9.60 16.83 7.86
CA LEU A 234 10.43 15.67 7.59
C LEU A 234 11.47 16.01 6.52
N LEU A 235 12.75 15.90 6.87
CA LEU A 235 13.86 16.33 6.02
C LEU A 235 14.42 15.18 5.21
N GLN A 236 14.62 14.01 5.83
CA GLN A 236 15.40 12.95 5.23
C GLN A 236 15.06 11.58 5.79
N ILE A 237 15.03 10.58 4.90
CA ILE A 237 15.15 9.17 5.23
C ILE A 237 16.47 8.68 4.64
N THR A 238 17.33 8.14 5.49
CA THR A 238 18.56 7.46 5.09
C THR A 238 18.35 5.97 5.30
N GLN A 239 18.44 5.23 4.20
CA GLN A 239 18.28 3.78 4.21
C GLN A 239 19.66 3.13 4.28
N TYR A 240 19.83 2.23 5.24
CA TYR A 240 21.00 1.38 5.37
C TYR A 240 20.60 -0.08 5.18
N TYR A 241 21.53 -0.89 4.70
CA TYR A 241 21.33 -2.31 4.47
C TYR A 241 22.60 -3.11 4.76
N VAL A 242 22.44 -4.42 4.92
CA VAL A 242 23.55 -5.37 4.99
C VAL A 242 23.55 -6.17 3.71
N ASN A 243 24.65 -6.14 2.95
CA ASN A 243 24.84 -7.06 1.84
C ASN A 243 25.07 -8.47 2.40
N LEU A 244 24.00 -9.27 2.48
CA LEU A 244 24.00 -10.55 3.17
C LEU A 244 24.94 -11.59 2.54
N PRO A 245 25.01 -11.75 1.19
CA PRO A 245 26.02 -12.61 0.57
C PRO A 245 27.45 -12.22 0.95
N LYS A 246 27.79 -10.93 0.84
CA LYS A 246 29.12 -10.41 1.19
C LYS A 246 29.42 -10.58 2.68
N ALA A 247 28.41 -10.40 3.54
CA ALA A 247 28.56 -10.60 4.98
C ALA A 247 28.82 -12.07 5.34
N ASN A 248 28.14 -13.00 4.67
CA ASN A 248 28.33 -14.44 4.83
C ASN A 248 29.70 -14.90 4.34
N GLU A 249 30.14 -14.41 3.17
CA GLU A 249 31.46 -14.72 2.62
C GLU A 249 32.60 -14.27 3.55
N LYS A 250 32.48 -13.06 4.11
CA LYS A 250 33.51 -12.47 4.98
C LYS A 250 33.40 -12.86 6.44
N GLY A 251 32.28 -13.48 6.85
CA GLY A 251 31.96 -13.70 8.27
C GLY A 251 31.82 -12.40 9.07
N GLN A 252 31.47 -11.29 8.43
CA GLN A 252 31.39 -9.96 9.05
C GLN A 252 30.17 -9.18 8.56
N VAL A 253 29.35 -8.71 9.50
CA VAL A 253 28.22 -7.83 9.20
C VAL A 253 28.72 -6.39 9.09
N LEU A 254 28.56 -5.79 7.92
CA LEU A 254 28.81 -4.37 7.68
C LEU A 254 27.49 -3.70 7.27
N LEU A 255 27.12 -2.65 8.01
CA LEU A 255 25.99 -1.80 7.65
C LEU A 255 26.46 -0.78 6.61
N GLU A 256 25.91 -0.87 5.40
CA GLU A 256 26.26 -0.03 4.26
C GLU A 256 25.13 0.97 3.97
N LEU A 257 25.48 2.15 3.47
CA LEU A 257 24.50 3.14 3.00
C LEU A 257 23.88 2.60 1.70
N GLU A 258 22.56 2.45 1.68
CA GLU A 258 21.83 2.09 0.47
C GLU A 258 21.54 3.37 -0.33
N TYR A 259 20.79 4.30 0.27
CA TYR A 259 20.46 5.57 -0.37
C TYR A 259 19.99 6.63 0.63
N VAL A 260 19.94 7.89 0.16
CA VAL A 260 19.37 9.03 0.90
C VAL A 260 18.20 9.57 0.10
N MET A 261 16.97 9.39 0.61
CA MET A 261 15.73 9.55 -0.18
C MET A 261 15.62 10.90 -0.91
N PRO A 262 15.82 12.08 -0.27
CA PRO A 262 15.75 13.36 -0.98
C PRO A 262 16.77 13.50 -2.11
N LYS A 263 18.01 13.03 -1.88
CA LYS A 263 19.09 13.09 -2.87
C LYS A 263 18.83 12.12 -4.04
N SER A 264 18.36 10.91 -3.74
CA SER A 264 18.18 9.86 -4.74
C SER A 264 17.00 10.10 -5.67
N TYR A 265 15.98 10.83 -5.20
CA TYR A 265 14.76 11.10 -5.95
C TYR A 265 14.57 12.58 -6.30
N ASP A 266 15.57 13.43 -6.05
CA ASP A 266 15.53 14.87 -6.31
C ASP A 266 14.30 15.53 -5.65
N LEU A 267 14.26 15.49 -4.31
CA LEU A 267 13.21 16.07 -3.47
C LEU A 267 13.79 17.11 -2.51
N ASP A 268 13.08 18.21 -2.34
CA ASP A 268 13.42 19.24 -1.35
C ASP A 268 13.02 18.83 0.09
N ASP A 269 11.95 18.06 0.21
CA ASP A 269 11.44 17.53 1.47
C ASP A 269 10.69 16.20 1.27
N LEU A 270 10.20 15.64 2.37
CA LEU A 270 9.41 14.40 2.38
C LEU A 270 7.92 14.64 2.69
N SER A 271 7.41 15.82 2.30
CA SER A 271 5.99 16.15 2.42
C SER A 271 5.11 15.30 1.50
N ALA A 272 3.81 15.23 1.79
CA ALA A 272 2.85 14.58 0.91
C ALA A 272 2.88 15.16 -0.52
N ALA A 273 3.06 16.47 -0.66
CA ALA A 273 3.13 17.13 -1.97
C ALA A 273 4.38 16.70 -2.75
N ALA A 274 5.55 16.64 -2.09
CA ALA A 274 6.79 16.17 -2.72
C ALA A 274 6.67 14.70 -3.16
N LEU A 275 6.12 13.83 -2.32
CA LEU A 275 5.92 12.41 -2.66
C LEU A 275 4.91 12.20 -3.79
N LEU A 276 3.85 13.01 -3.86
CA LEU A 276 2.90 12.95 -4.98
C LEU A 276 3.55 13.43 -6.30
N LYS A 277 4.42 14.43 -6.25
CA LYS A 277 5.23 14.84 -7.41
C LYS A 277 6.19 13.72 -7.84
N LEU A 278 6.86 13.07 -6.88
CA LEU A 278 7.71 11.90 -7.17
C LEU A 278 6.92 10.81 -7.87
N ARG A 279 5.74 10.45 -7.34
CA ARG A 279 4.84 9.48 -7.98
C ARG A 279 4.54 9.86 -9.42
N ASN A 280 4.10 11.10 -9.65
CA ASN A 280 3.73 11.55 -10.99
C ASN A 280 4.93 11.54 -11.96
N ARG A 281 6.14 11.88 -11.49
CA ARG A 281 7.36 11.77 -12.29
C ARG A 281 7.62 10.31 -12.71
N MET A 282 7.49 9.37 -11.78
CA MET A 282 7.65 7.94 -12.06
C MET A 282 6.64 7.38 -13.09
N GLN A 283 5.55 8.08 -13.42
CA GLN A 283 4.62 7.66 -14.48
C GLN A 283 5.16 7.85 -15.90
N THR A 284 6.19 8.70 -16.06
CA THR A 284 6.76 9.05 -17.37
C THR A 284 8.28 8.89 -17.43
N ASP A 285 8.93 8.63 -16.30
CA ASP A 285 10.36 8.40 -16.17
C ASP A 285 10.62 6.95 -15.73
N ASP A 286 10.80 6.06 -16.71
CA ASP A 286 11.08 4.64 -16.49
C ASP A 286 12.35 4.39 -15.70
N LYS A 287 13.36 5.27 -15.84
CA LYS A 287 14.64 5.12 -15.14
C LYS A 287 14.44 5.38 -13.65
N LEU A 288 13.71 6.46 -13.33
CA LEU A 288 13.34 6.79 -11.95
C LEU A 288 12.47 5.69 -11.33
N PHE A 289 11.52 5.14 -12.08
CA PHE A 289 10.67 4.05 -11.59
C PHE A 289 11.48 2.76 -11.36
N LYS A 290 12.38 2.39 -12.28
CA LYS A 290 13.28 1.23 -12.11
C LYS A 290 14.19 1.40 -10.89
N GLN A 291 14.73 2.59 -10.66
CA GLN A 291 15.51 2.89 -9.45
C GLN A 291 14.65 2.72 -8.18
N TYR A 292 13.40 3.19 -8.19
CA TYR A 292 12.49 3.01 -7.06
C TYR A 292 12.16 1.53 -6.80
N LEU A 293 11.95 0.72 -7.86
CA LEU A 293 11.73 -0.73 -7.71
C LEU A 293 12.97 -1.46 -7.19
N GLN A 294 14.17 -1.07 -7.62
CA GLN A 294 15.43 -1.60 -7.07
C GLN A 294 15.49 -1.38 -5.56
N ASN A 295 15.12 -0.18 -5.10
CA ASN A 295 15.09 0.16 -3.67
C ASN A 295 13.98 -0.57 -2.89
N ILE A 296 12.82 -0.88 -3.50
CA ILE A 296 11.79 -1.71 -2.85
C ILE A 296 12.31 -3.12 -2.58
N PHE A 297 12.85 -3.77 -3.63
CA PHE A 297 13.13 -5.19 -3.59
C PHE A 297 14.49 -5.52 -2.99
N ARG A 298 15.47 -4.63 -3.11
CA ARG A 298 16.80 -4.76 -2.47
C ARG A 298 17.42 -6.12 -2.75
N SER A 299 17.20 -6.62 -3.97
CA SER A 299 17.45 -7.99 -4.34
C SER A 299 18.95 -8.23 -4.51
N VAL A 300 19.37 -9.44 -4.15
CA VAL A 300 20.72 -9.95 -4.40
C VAL A 300 20.95 -10.20 -5.90
N GLU A 301 19.88 -10.43 -6.66
CA GLU A 301 19.85 -10.54 -8.11
C GLU A 301 18.64 -9.76 -8.64
N PHE A 302 18.84 -8.75 -9.48
CA PHE A 302 17.76 -7.97 -10.08
C PHE A 302 17.35 -8.61 -11.41
N TYR A 303 16.17 -9.24 -11.48
CA TYR A 303 15.63 -9.73 -12.74
C TYR A 303 14.88 -8.60 -13.48
N PRO A 304 15.23 -8.26 -14.73
CA PRO A 304 14.77 -7.06 -15.40
C PRO A 304 13.36 -7.13 -16.01
N GLN A 305 12.58 -8.19 -15.75
CA GLN A 305 11.23 -8.31 -16.28
C GLN A 305 10.21 -7.59 -15.39
N ILE A 306 10.37 -6.27 -15.29
CA ILE A 306 9.34 -5.38 -14.78
C ILE A 306 8.40 -5.13 -15.96
N ASP A 307 7.29 -5.86 -15.97
CA ASP A 307 6.22 -5.71 -16.96
C ASP A 307 5.58 -4.30 -16.85
N GLU A 308 5.23 -3.66 -17.97
CA GLU A 308 4.62 -2.32 -18.01
C GLU A 308 3.33 -2.25 -17.16
N MET A 309 2.68 -3.40 -16.97
CA MET A 309 1.49 -3.56 -16.14
C MET A 309 1.77 -3.39 -14.63
N LEU A 310 2.96 -3.79 -14.14
CA LEU A 310 3.41 -3.54 -12.76
C LEU A 310 3.68 -2.06 -12.51
N VAL A 311 4.08 -1.32 -13.55
CA VAL A 311 4.36 0.13 -13.52
C VAL A 311 3.08 0.92 -13.25
N SER A 312 2.04 0.73 -14.08
CA SER A 312 0.76 1.43 -13.93
C SER A 312 0.10 1.12 -12.58
N TYR A 313 0.15 -0.15 -12.16
CA TYR A 313 -0.51 -0.58 -10.95
C TYR A 313 0.15 -0.01 -9.69
N HIS A 314 1.50 -0.03 -9.61
CA HIS A 314 2.22 0.51 -8.45
C HIS A 314 1.99 2.01 -8.25
N LEU A 315 1.90 2.76 -9.35
CA LEU A 315 1.74 4.22 -9.31
C LEU A 315 0.32 4.65 -8.96
N ASP A 316 -0.71 3.89 -9.35
CA ASP A 316 -2.11 4.17 -9.00
C ASP A 316 -2.41 3.94 -7.50
N LEU A 317 -1.68 3.04 -6.86
CA LEU A 317 -1.86 2.67 -5.45
C LEU A 317 -1.37 3.72 -4.47
N GLN A 318 -0.42 4.53 -4.88
CA GLN A 318 0.10 5.65 -4.09
C GLN A 318 -0.91 6.81 -4.00
N ALA A 319 -1.98 6.79 -4.80
CA ALA A 319 -3.12 7.73 -4.77
C ALA A 319 -4.42 7.01 -4.37
N SER A 320 -4.44 6.56 -3.12
CA SER A 320 -5.35 5.56 -2.52
C SER A 320 -6.87 5.81 -2.55
N PHE A 321 -7.40 6.82 -3.26
CA PHE A 321 -8.85 7.10 -3.32
C PHE A 321 -9.49 6.99 -4.71
N LEU A 322 -8.78 7.31 -5.80
CA LEU A 322 -9.39 7.21 -7.14
C LEU A 322 -9.62 5.75 -7.56
N HIS A 323 -8.75 4.84 -7.10
CA HIS A 323 -8.88 3.42 -7.40
C HIS A 323 -10.07 2.76 -6.69
N SER A 324 -10.42 3.17 -5.47
CA SER A 324 -11.59 2.64 -4.76
C SER A 324 -12.91 3.10 -5.38
N LEU A 325 -12.96 4.34 -5.88
CA LEU A 325 -14.07 4.85 -6.70
C LEU A 325 -14.15 4.14 -8.05
N PHE A 326 -13.03 3.98 -8.75
CA PHE A 326 -12.98 3.29 -10.05
C PHE A 326 -13.40 1.82 -9.93
N ILE A 327 -12.88 1.08 -8.93
CA ILE A 327 -13.31 -0.29 -8.65
C ILE A 327 -14.77 -0.34 -8.23
N ALA A 328 -15.28 0.63 -7.46
CA ALA A 328 -16.69 0.68 -7.10
C ALA A 328 -17.58 0.89 -8.34
N GLU A 329 -17.18 1.75 -9.27
CA GLU A 329 -17.95 2.04 -10.49
C GLU A 329 -17.85 0.91 -11.50
N VAL A 330 -16.68 0.31 -11.70
CA VAL A 330 -16.49 -0.90 -12.50
C VAL A 330 -17.31 -2.07 -11.92
N ASN A 331 -17.34 -2.24 -10.60
CA ASN A 331 -18.16 -3.28 -9.97
C ASN A 331 -19.67 -2.99 -10.10
N LYS A 332 -20.12 -1.73 -10.07
CA LYS A 332 -21.51 -1.37 -10.38
C LYS A 332 -21.85 -1.69 -11.83
N VAL A 333 -20.97 -1.42 -12.78
CA VAL A 333 -21.14 -1.75 -14.20
C VAL A 333 -21.18 -3.27 -14.40
N ILE A 334 -20.27 -4.03 -13.78
CA ILE A 334 -20.28 -5.50 -13.82
C ILE A 334 -21.57 -6.07 -13.20
N GLN A 335 -22.03 -5.52 -12.07
CA GLN A 335 -23.31 -5.90 -11.48
C GLN A 335 -24.51 -5.52 -12.37
N HIS A 336 -24.45 -4.38 -13.06
CA HIS A 336 -25.47 -3.94 -14.02
C HIS A 336 -25.55 -4.89 -15.22
N ILE A 337 -24.40 -5.28 -15.78
CA ILE A 337 -24.28 -6.26 -16.87
C ILE A 337 -24.83 -7.63 -16.44
N ARG A 338 -24.46 -8.10 -15.24
CA ARG A 338 -24.97 -9.37 -14.69
C ARG A 338 -26.48 -9.36 -14.46
N ARG A 339 -27.05 -8.22 -14.07
CA ARG A 339 -28.50 -8.06 -13.83
C ARG A 339 -29.32 -7.98 -15.12
N LYS A 340 -28.75 -7.48 -16.23
CA LYS A 340 -29.53 -7.21 -17.45
C LYS A 340 -29.62 -8.35 -18.48
N ARG A 341 -28.97 -9.52 -18.29
CA ARG A 341 -29.00 -10.65 -19.24
C ARG A 341 -28.97 -10.18 -20.71
N LEU A 342 -28.02 -9.29 -21.06
CA LEU A 342 -27.88 -8.83 -22.43
C LEU A 342 -27.55 -10.04 -23.32
N LYS A 343 -28.39 -10.28 -24.34
CA LYS A 343 -28.25 -11.38 -25.29
C LYS A 343 -26.88 -11.27 -25.97
N ARG A 344 -26.01 -12.26 -25.75
CA ARG A 344 -24.72 -12.40 -26.44
C ARG A 344 -24.99 -12.46 -27.96
N ARG A 345 -24.51 -11.47 -28.72
CA ARG A 345 -24.25 -11.65 -30.15
C ARG A 345 -22.77 -11.97 -30.28
N VAL A 346 -22.48 -13.18 -30.77
CA VAL A 346 -21.13 -13.63 -31.10
C VAL A 346 -20.97 -13.35 -32.60
N PHE A 347 -20.00 -12.53 -32.97
CA PHE A 347 -19.62 -12.37 -34.38
C PHE A 347 -18.54 -13.41 -34.71
N SER A 348 -18.68 -14.11 -35.84
CA SER A 348 -17.62 -14.97 -36.36
C SER A 348 -16.57 -14.13 -37.08
N MET A 349 -15.33 -14.62 -37.08
CA MET A 349 -14.16 -13.98 -37.69
C MET A 349 -14.37 -13.67 -39.20
N GLU A 350 -15.12 -14.51 -39.91
CA GLU A 350 -15.50 -14.31 -41.32
C GLU A 350 -16.39 -13.07 -41.55
N GLY A 351 -17.22 -12.68 -40.58
CA GLY A 351 -18.09 -11.51 -40.70
C GLY A 351 -17.35 -10.17 -40.58
N LEU A 352 -16.23 -10.14 -39.84
CA LEU A 352 -15.42 -8.94 -39.63
C LEU A 352 -14.43 -8.69 -40.79
N LEU A 353 -14.01 -9.74 -41.50
CA LEU A 353 -13.14 -9.64 -42.68
C LEU A 353 -13.85 -9.03 -43.90
N MET A 354 -15.17 -9.23 -44.04
CA MET A 354 -15.96 -8.72 -45.17
C MET A 354 -16.21 -7.20 -45.12
N GLU A 355 -16.01 -6.55 -43.97
CA GLU A 355 -16.18 -5.08 -43.81
C GLU A 355 -14.87 -4.29 -43.93
N GLY A 356 -13.74 -4.95 -44.25
CA GLY A 356 -12.49 -4.29 -44.64
C GLY A 356 -11.74 -3.54 -43.53
N LEU A 357 -11.98 -3.85 -42.26
CA LEU A 357 -11.44 -3.09 -41.12
C LEU A 357 -10.04 -3.52 -40.66
N PHE A 358 -9.50 -4.69 -41.07
CA PHE A 358 -8.17 -5.16 -40.66
C PHE A 358 -7.53 -6.10 -41.70
N SER A 359 -6.18 -6.08 -41.80
CA SER A 359 -5.37 -7.14 -42.44
C SER A 359 -4.54 -7.87 -41.38
N LEU A 360 -4.61 -9.19 -41.36
CA LEU A 360 -3.87 -10.06 -40.44
C LEU A 360 -2.71 -10.72 -41.18
N ASP A 361 -1.48 -10.41 -40.76
CA ASP A 361 -0.39 -11.38 -40.84
C ASP A 361 -0.11 -11.85 -39.40
N GLU A 362 -0.33 -13.16 -39.20
CA GLU A 362 0.06 -14.02 -38.08
C GLU A 362 -0.57 -13.77 -36.68
N VAL A 363 -1.84 -14.16 -36.52
CA VAL A 363 -2.33 -14.70 -35.23
C VAL A 363 -3.34 -15.82 -35.49
N ASP A 364 -2.96 -17.07 -35.20
CA ASP A 364 -3.88 -18.20 -35.18
C ASP A 364 -4.79 -18.13 -33.95
N HIS A 365 -6.08 -17.92 -34.21
CA HIS A 365 -7.23 -18.06 -33.30
C HIS A 365 -7.31 -17.10 -32.10
N VAL A 366 -7.83 -15.89 -32.33
CA VAL A 366 -8.43 -15.05 -31.28
C VAL A 366 -9.89 -14.76 -31.64
N ALA A 367 -10.82 -15.07 -30.73
CA ALA A 367 -12.22 -14.65 -30.84
C ALA A 367 -12.42 -13.33 -30.08
N PHE A 368 -12.88 -12.30 -30.78
CA PHE A 368 -13.15 -10.98 -30.21
C PHE A 368 -14.64 -10.84 -29.87
N SER A 369 -14.95 -10.21 -28.74
CA SER A 369 -16.29 -9.67 -28.49
C SER A 369 -16.21 -8.16 -28.33
N VAL A 370 -16.86 -7.43 -29.23
CA VAL A 370 -17.03 -5.97 -29.12
C VAL A 370 -18.30 -5.70 -28.32
N ILE A 371 -18.17 -4.94 -27.24
CA ILE A 371 -19.32 -4.43 -26.49
C ILE A 371 -19.46 -2.94 -26.78
N GLU A 372 -20.50 -2.56 -27.53
CA GLU A 372 -20.93 -1.16 -27.63
C GLU A 372 -21.81 -0.81 -26.43
N THR A 373 -21.56 0.34 -25.80
CA THR A 373 -22.47 0.91 -24.81
C THR A 373 -22.59 2.41 -25.05
N GLU A 374 -23.83 2.90 -25.26
CA GLU A 374 -24.15 4.33 -25.19
C GLU A 374 -24.35 4.71 -23.71
N ILE A 375 -23.61 5.73 -23.23
CA ILE A 375 -23.83 6.34 -21.92
C ILE A 375 -24.28 7.77 -22.16
N ASP A 376 -25.48 8.11 -21.69
CA ASP A 376 -26.00 9.48 -21.69
C ASP A 376 -25.43 10.23 -20.48
N ILE A 377 -24.44 11.09 -20.74
CA ILE A 377 -23.84 11.94 -19.72
C ILE A 377 -24.56 13.29 -19.78
N ALA A 378 -25.51 13.49 -18.85
CA ALA A 378 -26.11 14.78 -18.53
C ALA A 378 -26.52 15.62 -19.77
N GLY A 379 -27.17 14.97 -20.75
CA GLY A 379 -27.98 15.64 -21.78
C GLY A 379 -27.25 16.51 -22.80
N THR A 380 -25.93 16.40 -22.96
CA THR A 380 -25.21 17.22 -23.97
C THR A 380 -24.14 16.50 -24.81
N ALA A 381 -23.87 15.20 -24.62
CA ALA A 381 -23.04 14.43 -25.56
C ALA A 381 -23.40 12.94 -25.55
N LYS A 382 -23.54 12.35 -26.75
CA LYS A 382 -23.52 10.90 -26.95
C LYS A 382 -22.07 10.47 -27.15
N CYS A 383 -21.51 9.73 -26.21
CA CYS A 383 -20.22 9.08 -26.40
C CYS A 383 -20.44 7.58 -26.64
N LYS A 384 -19.95 7.08 -27.78
CA LYS A 384 -19.82 5.64 -28.03
C LYS A 384 -18.51 5.16 -27.42
N TYR A 385 -18.59 4.23 -26.48
CA TYR A 385 -17.41 3.53 -25.96
C TYR A 385 -17.32 2.16 -26.64
N LEU A 386 -16.22 1.93 -27.35
CA LEU A 386 -15.87 0.62 -27.87
C LEU A 386 -14.97 -0.05 -26.83
N TYR A 387 -15.42 -1.17 -26.25
CA TYR A 387 -14.57 -2.00 -25.41
C TYR A 387 -14.13 -3.22 -26.23
N GLU A 388 -12.83 -3.35 -26.49
CA GLU A 388 -12.24 -4.62 -26.89
C GLU A 388 -12.09 -5.51 -25.64
N LEU A 389 -12.86 -6.60 -25.59
CA LEU A 389 -12.64 -7.67 -24.62
C LEU A 389 -11.97 -8.84 -25.35
N ILE A 390 -10.69 -9.06 -25.04
CA ILE A 390 -10.00 -10.31 -25.39
C ILE A 390 -10.48 -11.37 -24.39
N LEU A 391 -11.36 -12.25 -24.85
CA LEU A 391 -11.76 -13.45 -24.12
C LEU A 391 -10.92 -14.61 -24.64
N LEU A 392 -9.84 -14.95 -23.92
CA LEU A 392 -9.16 -16.23 -24.12
C LEU A 392 -10.12 -17.34 -23.68
N ALA A 393 -10.72 -18.03 -24.65
CA ALA A 393 -11.57 -19.17 -24.40
C ALA A 393 -10.70 -20.36 -23.95
N SER A 394 -10.91 -20.72 -22.69
CA SER A 394 -10.45 -21.91 -21.99
C SER A 394 -10.52 -23.21 -22.79
N ALA A 395 -9.38 -23.86 -22.97
CA ALA A 395 -9.27 -25.32 -22.94
C ALA A 395 -8.22 -25.69 -21.85
N PRO A 396 -8.47 -26.70 -21.01
CA PRO A 396 -7.52 -27.09 -19.97
C PRO A 396 -6.30 -27.74 -20.61
N ILE A 397 -5.13 -27.11 -20.51
CA ILE A 397 -3.87 -27.78 -20.85
C ILE A 397 -3.47 -28.62 -19.63
N GLN A 398 -3.69 -29.94 -19.71
CA GLN A 398 -2.98 -30.87 -18.83
C GLN A 398 -1.52 -30.91 -19.28
N VAL A 399 -0.63 -30.31 -18.48
CA VAL A 399 0.82 -30.57 -18.58
C VAL A 399 1.16 -31.46 -17.38
N GLU A 400 1.48 -32.73 -17.64
CA GLU A 400 2.01 -33.61 -16.61
C GLU A 400 3.35 -33.04 -16.09
N GLY A 401 3.45 -32.83 -14.77
CA GLY A 401 4.72 -32.57 -14.09
C GLY A 401 4.95 -31.19 -13.47
N LEU A 402 3.94 -30.31 -13.41
CA LEU A 402 4.04 -29.03 -12.68
C LEU A 402 2.94 -28.92 -11.63
N GLU A 403 3.34 -28.84 -10.35
CA GLU A 403 2.43 -28.51 -9.25
C GLU A 403 1.77 -27.13 -9.46
N GLU A 404 0.50 -27.06 -9.11
CA GLU A 404 -0.48 -26.02 -9.44
C GLU A 404 -0.04 -24.59 -9.08
N PHE A 405 0.15 -23.73 -10.10
CA PHE A 405 0.04 -22.28 -9.92
C PHE A 405 -1.42 -21.85 -10.16
N PRO A 406 -2.01 -20.99 -9.30
CA PRO A 406 -3.33 -20.43 -9.57
C PRO A 406 -3.26 -19.43 -10.74
N ILE A 407 -3.80 -19.84 -11.89
CA ILE A 407 -4.03 -19.04 -13.10
C ILE A 407 -5.05 -17.94 -12.81
N PHE A 408 -4.59 -16.75 -12.38
CA PHE A 408 -5.44 -15.56 -12.34
C PHE A 408 -4.76 -14.25 -12.79
N ASP A 409 -3.54 -14.29 -13.33
CA ASP A 409 -2.80 -13.08 -13.72
C ASP A 409 -2.77 -12.80 -15.24
N LEU A 410 -3.72 -13.32 -16.03
CA LEU A 410 -3.75 -13.08 -17.49
C LEU A 410 -5.02 -12.37 -18.00
N ILE A 411 -5.48 -11.34 -17.30
CA ILE A 411 -6.49 -10.41 -17.85
C ILE A 411 -6.13 -8.95 -17.49
N ARG A 412 -5.38 -8.29 -18.37
CA ARG A 412 -5.57 -6.87 -18.75
C ARG A 412 -4.52 -6.45 -19.78
N LEU A 413 -4.93 -6.34 -21.04
CA LEU A 413 -4.13 -5.75 -22.11
C LEU A 413 -4.76 -4.43 -22.59
N LYS A 414 -3.87 -3.47 -22.86
CA LYS A 414 -3.98 -2.27 -23.69
C LYS A 414 -5.38 -1.74 -23.98
N THR A 415 -5.77 -0.67 -23.29
CA THR A 415 -6.69 0.31 -23.88
C THR A 415 -5.88 1.23 -24.79
N GLN A 416 -5.94 1.03 -26.09
CA GLN A 416 -5.75 2.16 -27.01
C GLN A 416 -7.01 3.02 -26.90
N GLU A 417 -6.89 4.19 -26.28
CA GLU A 417 -7.97 5.17 -26.25
C GLU A 417 -8.15 5.78 -27.64
N SER A 418 -9.05 5.23 -28.46
CA SER A 418 -9.60 5.97 -29.60
C SER A 418 -10.93 6.60 -29.18
N LEU A 419 -10.85 7.85 -28.71
CA LEU A 419 -12.01 8.67 -28.40
C LEU A 419 -12.59 9.22 -29.71
N ILE A 420 -13.66 8.62 -30.24
CA ILE A 420 -14.41 9.22 -31.36
C ILE A 420 -15.49 10.13 -30.76
N CYS A 421 -15.18 11.41 -30.63
CA CYS A 421 -16.19 12.43 -30.35
C CYS A 421 -16.79 12.92 -31.67
N GLU A 422 -18.01 12.50 -32.01
CA GLU A 422 -18.81 13.19 -33.02
C GLU A 422 -19.33 14.50 -32.43
N TYR A 423 -18.62 15.61 -32.69
CA TYR A 423 -19.22 16.93 -32.58
C TYR A 423 -20.02 17.22 -33.86
N PRO A 424 -21.24 17.80 -33.77
CA PRO A 424 -21.84 18.41 -34.93
C PRO A 424 -21.02 19.67 -35.28
N ILE A 425 -20.17 19.54 -36.31
CA ILE A 425 -19.54 20.69 -36.97
C ILE A 425 -20.67 21.53 -37.57
N PRO A 426 -20.80 22.83 -37.24
CA PRO A 426 -21.68 23.72 -37.98
C PRO A 426 -21.24 23.72 -39.44
N ARG A 427 -22.16 23.39 -40.35
CA ARG A 427 -21.93 23.53 -41.80
C ARG A 427 -21.45 24.95 -42.09
N ASN A 428 -20.16 25.06 -42.40
CA ASN A 428 -19.48 26.05 -43.24
C ASN A 428 -18.06 26.25 -42.70
N ILE A 429 -17.10 25.53 -43.29
CA ILE A 429 -15.84 26.08 -43.83
C ILE A 429 -15.20 24.95 -44.64
N VAL A 430 -14.90 25.31 -45.87
CA VAL A 430 -14.41 24.53 -47.00
C VAL A 430 -12.90 24.32 -46.86
N ASP A 431 -12.44 23.16 -47.35
CA ASP A 431 -11.09 22.80 -47.84
C ASP A 431 -9.85 23.46 -47.23
N ARG A 432 -8.85 22.63 -46.91
CA ARG A 432 -7.70 22.36 -47.81
C ARG A 432 -6.56 21.68 -47.05
N ASP A 433 -6.04 20.61 -47.67
CA ASP A 433 -4.61 20.27 -47.77
C ASP A 433 -3.91 19.81 -46.46
N ILE A 434 -2.99 18.84 -46.39
CA ILE A 434 -2.20 17.98 -47.29
C ILE A 434 -1.51 17.00 -46.29
N THR A 435 -1.67 15.68 -46.40
CA THR A 435 -0.80 14.71 -47.12
C THR A 435 0.37 14.17 -46.29
N LEU A 436 0.23 12.85 -46.04
CA LEU A 436 1.18 11.75 -45.74
C LEU A 436 2.07 11.82 -44.50
#